data_AF-A0A7X7LP68-F1
#
_entry.id   AF-A0A7X7LP68-F1
#
_cell.length_a   1.000
_cell.length_b   1.000
_cell.length_c   1.000
_cell.angle_alpha   90.00
_cell.angle_beta   90.00
_cell.angle_gamma   90.00
#
_symmetry.space_group_name_H-M   'P 1'
#
loop_
_entity.id
_entity.type
_entity.pdbx_description
1 polymer ?
#
loop_
_entity_poly.entity_id
_entity_poly.type
_entity_poly.pdbx_seq_one_letter_code
_entity_poly.pdbx_strand_id
1 'polypeptide(L)' 'MSKYQKWTVVCCLLMSASIALGQATKPIFAYATLTGWFFSAVFCVLAAIFALKAYAAR' A
#
# COMPACT_ATOMS: atom_id res chain seq x y z
N MET A 1 18.29 3.59 8.36
CA MET A 1 16.90 3.88 7.92
C MET A 1 16.11 4.48 9.08
N SER A 2 15.59 5.68 8.89
CA SER A 2 14.67 6.35 9.83
C SER A 2 13.42 5.49 10.08
N LYS A 3 12.80 5.62 11.26
CA LYS A 3 11.55 4.93 11.61
C LYS A 3 10.50 5.11 10.50
N TYR A 4 10.32 6.33 10.01
CA TYR A 4 9.34 6.65 8.97
C TYR A 4 9.68 6.03 7.61
N GLN A 5 10.97 5.97 7.25
CA GLN A 5 11.43 5.29 6.04
C GLN A 5 11.09 3.79 6.05
N LYS A 6 11.25 3.11 7.19
CA LYS A 6 10.88 1.69 7.33
C LYS A 6 9.37 1.49 7.10
N TRP A 7 8.54 2.36 7.68
CA TRP A 7 7.09 2.33 7.50
C TRP A 7 6.67 2.61 6.05
N THR A 8 7.31 3.54 5.36
CA THR A 8 7.07 3.79 3.92
C THR A 8 7.31 2.53 3.10
N VAL A 9 8.42 1.82 3.33
CA VAL A 9 8.73 0.57 2.63
C VAL A 9 7.67 -0.51 2.91
N VAL A 10 7.24 -0.65 4.16
CA VAL A 10 6.18 -1.61 4.54
C VAL A 10 4.86 -1.26 3.84
N CYS A 11 4.47 0.02 3.78
CA CYS A 11 3.27 0.45 3.05
C CYS A 11 3.36 0.14 1.55
N CYS A 12 4.52 0.35 0.91
CA CYS A 12 4.71 0.00 -0.50
C CYS A 12 4.62 -1.51 -0.75
N LEU A 13 5.16 -2.34 0.17
CA LEU A 13 5.04 -3.79 0.08
C LEU A 13 3.59 -4.27 0.22
N LEU A 14 2.84 -3.70 1.17
CA LEU A 14 1.41 -3.96 1.36
C LEU A 14 0.57 -3.51 0.16
N MET A 15 0.92 -2.39 -0.46
CA MET A 15 0.30 -1.89 -1.69
C MET A 15 0.41 -2.92 -2.82
N SER A 16 1.62 -3.41 -3.09
CA SER A 16 1.89 -4.42 -4.11
C SER A 16 1.22 -5.75 -3.79
N ALA A 17 1.26 -6.18 -2.53
CA ALA A 17 0.58 -7.41 -2.08
C ALA A 17 -0.93 -7.31 -2.27
N SER A 18 -1.55 -6.16 -2.00
CA SER A 18 -2.98 -5.94 -2.16
C SER A 18 -3.43 -6.01 -3.63
N ILE A 19 -2.65 -5.46 -4.56
CA ILE A 19 -2.91 -5.59 -5.99
C ILE A 19 -2.75 -7.05 -6.43
N ALA A 20 -1.67 -7.71 -6.02
CA ALA A 20 -1.40 -9.10 -6.38
C ALA A 20 -2.52 -10.04 -5.88
N LEU A 21 -2.96 -9.87 -4.63
CA LEU A 21 -4.11 -10.60 -4.07
C LEU A 21 -5.41 -10.27 -4.80
N GLY A 22 -5.69 -9.01 -5.11
CA GLY A 22 -6.89 -8.61 -5.85
C GLY A 22 -6.95 -9.16 -7.27
N GLN A 23 -5.80 -9.37 -7.91
CA GLN A 23 -5.71 -10.05 -9.22
C GLN A 23 -5.79 -11.58 -9.08
N ALA A 24 -5.13 -12.16 -8.08
CA ALA A 24 -5.13 -13.61 -7.84
C ALA A 24 -6.52 -14.14 -7.41
N THR A 25 -7.32 -13.31 -6.74
CA THR A 25 -8.66 -13.68 -6.24
C THR A 25 -9.80 -13.27 -7.18
N LYS A 26 -9.48 -12.61 -8.29
CA LYS A 26 -10.42 -12.26 -9.38
C LYS A 26 -11.28 -13.43 -9.89
N PRO A 27 -10.79 -14.68 -10.04
CA PRO A 27 -11.64 -15.79 -10.48
C PRO A 27 -12.63 -16.28 -9.42
N ILE A 28 -12.43 -15.92 -8.14
CA ILE A 28 -13.23 -16.43 -7.01
C ILE A 28 -14.23 -15.37 -6.53
N PHE A 29 -13.86 -14.09 -6.58
CA PHE A 29 -14.69 -12.98 -6.10
C PHE A 29 -14.85 -11.91 -7.18
N ALA A 30 -16.10 -11.64 -7.60
CA ALA A 30 -16.42 -10.66 -8.64
C ALA A 30 -15.91 -9.24 -8.34
N TYR A 31 -15.73 -8.90 -7.06
CA TYR A 31 -15.27 -7.58 -6.61
C TYR A 31 -13.85 -7.56 -6.05
N ALA A 32 -13.09 -8.67 -6.13
CA ALA A 32 -11.72 -8.77 -5.61
C ALA A 32 -10.76 -7.72 -6.22
N THR A 33 -10.95 -7.39 -7.50
CA THR A 33 -10.15 -6.36 -8.14
C THR A 33 -10.49 -4.98 -7.57
N LEU A 34 -11.77 -4.65 -7.41
CA LEU A 34 -12.21 -3.38 -6.84
C LEU A 34 -11.71 -3.19 -5.40
N THR A 35 -11.81 -4.22 -4.57
CA THR A 35 -11.29 -4.20 -3.20
C THR A 35 -9.76 -4.09 -3.17
N GLY A 36 -9.04 -4.81 -4.04
CA GLY A 36 -7.59 -4.70 -4.17
C GLY A 36 -7.14 -3.30 -4.57
N TRP A 37 -7.83 -2.65 -5.50
CA TRP A 37 -7.54 -1.27 -5.90
C TRP A 37 -7.83 -0.26 -4.79
N PHE A 38 -8.95 -0.45 -4.06
CA PHE A 38 -9.30 0.40 -2.92
C PHE A 38 -8.24 0.33 -1.80
N PHE A 39 -7.84 -0.88 -1.40
CA PHE A 39 -6.79 -1.06 -0.40
C PHE A 39 -5.44 -0.50 -0.88
N SER A 40 -5.10 -0.69 -2.16
CA SER A 40 -3.88 -0.14 -2.73
C SER A 40 -3.84 1.40 -2.68
N ALA A 41 -4.96 2.06 -2.98
CA ALA A 41 -5.09 3.51 -2.86
C ALA A 41 -4.86 3.99 -1.42
N VAL A 42 -5.45 3.31 -0.43
CA VAL A 42 -5.25 3.61 0.99
C VAL A 42 -3.78 3.47 1.38
N PHE A 43 -3.12 2.36 1.01
CA PHE A 43 -1.70 2.15 1.30
C PHE A 43 -0.81 3.20 0.62
N CYS A 44 -1.18 3.66 -0.58
CA CYS A 44 -0.44 4.70 -1.28
C CYS A 44 -0.52 6.06 -0.54
N VAL A 45 -1.69 6.43 -0.03
CA VAL A 45 -1.87 7.64 0.79
C VAL A 45 -1.05 7.55 2.09
N LEU A 46 -1.10 6.41 2.78
CA LEU A 46 -0.28 6.17 3.98
C LEU A 46 1.23 6.25 3.67
N ALA A 47 1.68 5.64 2.57
CA ALA A 47 3.07 5.70 2.14
C ALA A 47 3.53 7.15 1.89
N ALA A 48 2.69 7.97 1.25
CA ALA A 48 2.96 9.39 1.03
C ALA A 48 3.06 10.18 2.34
N ILE A 49 2.16 9.95 3.30
CA ILE A 49 2.21 10.60 4.62
C ILE A 49 3.49 10.21 5.37
N PHE A 50 3.87 8.94 5.36
CA PHE A 50 5.11 8.48 6.00
C PHE A 50 6.36 9.03 5.29
N ALA A 51 6.34 9.14 3.96
CA ALA A 51 7.42 9.75 3.19
C ALA A 51 7.58 11.25 3.52
N LEU A 52 6.47 11.99 3.60
CA LEU A 52 6.45 13.39 4.00
C LEU A 52 6.95 13.58 5.45
N LYS A 53 6.52 12.72 6.38
CA LYS A 53 7.05 12.72 7.75
C LYS A 53 8.54 12.36 7.80
N ALA A 54 9.00 11.44 6.96
CA ALA A 54 10.42 11.10 6.87
C ALA A 54 11.26 12.28 6.35
N TYR A 55 10.73 13.04 5.39
CA TYR A 55 11.35 14.23 4.85
C TYR A 55 11.37 15.39 5.86
N ALA A 56 10.25 15.65 6.54
CA ALA A 56 10.14 16.70 7.54
C ALA A 56 10.92 16.40 8.85
N ALA A 57 11.21 15.13 9.13
CA ALA A 57 12.01 14.70 10.27
C ALA A 57 13.50 14.53 9.92
N ARG A 58 13.92 14.93 8.72
CA ARG A 58 15.31 14.96 8.28
C ARG A 58 15.93 16.31 8.59
#